data_AF-A0A970UPR6-F1
#
_entry.id   AF-A0A970UPR6-F1
#
_cell.length_a   1.000
_cell.length_b   1.000
_cell.length_c   1.000
_cell.angle_alpha   90.00
_cell.angle_beta   90.00
_cell.angle_gamma   90.00
#
_symmetry.space_group_name_H-M   'P 1'
#
loop_
_entity.id
_entity.type
_entity.pdbx_description
1 polymer ?
#
loop_
_entity_poly.entity_id
_entity_poly.type
_entity_poly.pdbx_seq_one_letter_code
_entity_poly.pdbx_strand_id
1 'polypeptide(L)'
;MKSLIRFLLHALPRPFLIRLSYPFMAIMRPFLRGDKVMCPVCTKTFSRFLSYGVIPRPNVLCPSCLSLERHRLIWLYLVRVPGILTYPVKMLHVAPEQCFYGRFRKMSHIDYVTADLESPLADYHFDLHSIPFDSGTYDLILCNHVLEHVENDRQVMREIIRVLKPGGLA
;
A
#
# COMPACT_ATOMS: atom_id res chain seq x y z
N MET A 1 -12.13 -18.98 19.67
CA MET A 1 -11.80 -17.87 18.73
C MET A 1 -10.48 -18.06 17.99
N LYS A 2 -9.35 -18.35 18.65
CA LYS A 2 -8.03 -18.48 17.97
C LYS A 2 -7.93 -19.67 17.00
N SER A 3 -8.53 -20.83 17.31
CA SER A 3 -8.48 -21.99 16.39
C SER A 3 -9.36 -21.81 15.15
N LEU A 4 -10.53 -21.18 15.30
CA LEU A 4 -11.44 -20.91 14.19
C LEU A 4 -10.84 -19.91 13.18
N ILE A 5 -10.21 -18.83 13.66
CA ILE A 5 -9.53 -17.86 12.79
C ILE A 5 -8.37 -18.53 12.05
N ARG A 6 -7.58 -19.36 12.74
CA ARG A 6 -6.46 -20.09 12.12
C ARG A 6 -6.96 -21.08 11.07
N PHE A 7 -8.04 -21.82 11.37
CA PHE A 7 -8.68 -22.73 10.42
C PHE A 7 -9.18 -21.98 9.17
N LEU A 8 -9.88 -20.87 9.33
CA LEU A 8 -10.38 -20.06 8.21
C LEU A 8 -9.24 -19.50 7.34
N LEU A 9 -8.12 -19.06 7.96
CA LEU A 9 -6.93 -18.58 7.24
C LEU A 9 -6.25 -19.65 6.39
N HIS A 10 -6.37 -20.93 6.76
CA HIS A 10 -5.81 -22.07 6.01
C HIS A 10 -6.81 -22.69 5.03
N ALA A 11 -8.11 -22.65 5.33
CA ALA A 11 -9.15 -23.32 4.56
C ALA A 11 -9.74 -22.45 3.43
N LEU A 12 -9.62 -21.12 3.51
CA LEU A 12 -10.22 -20.21 2.53
C LEU A 12 -9.15 -19.53 1.67
N PRO A 13 -9.37 -19.39 0.35
CA PRO A 13 -8.49 -18.62 -0.53
C PRO A 13 -8.34 -17.17 -0.03
N ARG A 14 -7.12 -16.63 -0.09
CA ARG A 14 -6.82 -15.24 0.31
C ARG A 14 -7.77 -14.19 -0.26
N PRO A 15 -8.17 -14.24 -1.56
CA PRO A 15 -9.13 -13.28 -2.11
C PRO A 15 -10.48 -13.29 -1.39
N PHE A 16 -10.93 -14.46 -0.94
CA PHE A 16 -12.18 -14.62 -0.21
C PHE A 16 -12.08 -14.06 1.22
N LEU A 17 -10.96 -14.32 1.89
CA LEU A 17 -10.66 -13.72 3.20
C LEU A 17 -10.60 -12.19 3.15
N ILE A 18 -10.00 -11.64 2.09
CA ILE A 18 -9.96 -10.19 1.84
C ILE A 18 -11.37 -9.64 1.65
N ARG A 19 -12.19 -10.28 0.81
CA ARG A 19 -13.60 -9.87 0.60
C ARG A 19 -14.42 -9.90 1.89
N LEU A 20 -14.25 -10.93 2.73
CA LEU A 20 -14.91 -11.03 4.03
C LEU A 20 -14.43 -10.01 5.06
N SER A 21 -13.21 -9.51 4.92
CA SER A 21 -12.68 -8.50 5.85
C SER A 21 -13.44 -7.17 5.76
N TYR A 22 -13.95 -6.80 4.59
CA TYR A 22 -14.68 -5.54 4.38
C TYR A 22 -16.01 -5.44 5.18
N PRO A 23 -16.95 -6.39 5.08
CA PRO A 23 -18.18 -6.35 5.89
C PRO A 23 -17.88 -6.51 7.38
N PHE A 24 -16.91 -7.35 7.75
CA PHE A 24 -16.47 -7.48 9.14
C PHE A 24 -15.99 -6.14 9.72
N MET A 25 -15.18 -5.40 8.96
CA MET A 25 -14.69 -4.09 9.38
C MET A 25 -15.81 -3.04 9.42
N ALA A 26 -16.79 -3.13 8.52
CA ALA A 26 -17.97 -2.27 8.56
C ALA A 26 -18.78 -2.46 9.87
N ILE A 27 -18.96 -3.71 10.31
CA ILE A 27 -19.65 -4.05 11.56
C ILE A 27 -18.84 -3.64 12.78
N MET A 28 -17.52 -3.76 12.73
CA MET A 28 -16.66 -3.43 13.88
C MET A 28 -16.49 -1.92 14.12
N ARG A 29 -16.60 -1.09 13.08
CA ARG A 29 -16.33 0.36 13.17
C ARG A 29 -17.11 1.10 14.27
N PRO A 30 -18.43 0.90 14.48
CA PRO A 30 -19.18 1.57 15.55
C PRO A 30 -18.60 1.31 16.94
N PHE A 31 -18.14 0.08 17.21
CA PHE A 31 -17.55 -0.32 18.49
C PHE A 31 -16.15 0.26 18.73
N LEU A 32 -15.52 0.82 17.69
CA LEU A 32 -14.19 1.41 17.73
C LEU A 32 -14.23 2.94 17.65
N ARG A 33 -15.41 3.55 17.76
CA ARG A 33 -15.56 5.01 17.78
C ARG A 33 -14.83 5.61 18.98
N GLY A 34 -14.09 6.68 18.74
CA GLY A 34 -13.30 7.40 19.75
C GLY A 34 -12.25 8.30 19.10
N ASP A 35 -11.41 8.92 19.93
CA ASP A 35 -10.44 9.95 19.56
C ASP A 35 -9.02 9.70 20.08
N LYS A 36 -8.79 8.57 20.78
CA LYS A 36 -7.49 8.21 21.37
C LYS A 36 -6.37 7.98 20.35
N VAL A 37 -6.71 7.55 19.13
CA VAL A 37 -5.76 7.36 18.04
C VAL A 37 -6.29 7.94 16.73
N MET A 38 -5.40 8.49 15.91
CA MET A 38 -5.71 8.98 14.56
C MET A 38 -4.86 8.22 13.53
N CYS A 39 -5.49 7.79 12.43
CA CYS A 39 -4.76 7.22 11.31
C CYS A 39 -4.32 8.34 10.34
N PRO A 40 -3.02 8.58 10.12
CA PRO A 40 -2.57 9.67 9.25
C PRO A 40 -2.93 9.41 7.78
N VAL A 41 -3.06 8.14 7.38
CA VAL A 41 -3.49 7.77 6.03
C VAL A 41 -4.93 8.22 5.82
N CYS A 42 -5.88 7.71 6.62
CA CYS A 42 -7.30 7.97 6.38
C CYS A 42 -7.93 9.15 7.14
N THR A 43 -7.15 9.83 7.98
CA THR A 43 -7.51 10.95 8.88
C THR A 43 -8.63 10.67 9.88
N LYS A 44 -9.18 9.46 9.94
CA LYS A 44 -10.19 9.07 10.93
C LYS A 44 -9.57 8.75 12.28
N THR A 45 -10.35 9.01 13.32
CA THR A 45 -10.01 8.71 14.71
C THR A 45 -10.76 7.50 15.24
N PHE A 46 -10.16 6.83 16.23
CA PHE A 46 -10.71 5.63 16.87
C PHE A 46 -10.34 5.59 18.36
N SER A 47 -11.06 4.79 19.15
CA SER A 47 -10.68 4.49 20.53
C SER A 47 -9.41 3.64 20.62
N ARG A 48 -9.15 2.81 19.60
CA ARG A 48 -7.93 2.02 19.40
C ARG A 48 -7.81 1.50 17.97
N PHE A 49 -6.62 1.10 17.56
CA PHE A 49 -6.44 0.28 16.36
C PHE A 49 -6.60 -1.20 16.69
N LEU A 50 -6.88 -2.02 15.66
CA LEU A 50 -7.03 -3.46 15.83
C LEU A 50 -5.67 -4.17 15.88
N SER A 51 -5.66 -5.36 16.47
CA SER A 51 -4.48 -6.22 16.43
C SER A 51 -4.34 -6.93 15.09
N TYR A 52 -3.11 -7.15 14.61
CA TYR A 52 -2.85 -7.84 13.34
C TYR A 52 -1.47 -8.51 13.32
N GLY A 53 -1.32 -9.54 12.49
CA GLY A 53 -0.10 -10.32 12.31
C GLY A 53 -0.24 -11.79 12.72
N VAL A 54 0.69 -12.63 12.28
CA VAL A 54 0.76 -14.07 12.66
C VAL A 54 0.90 -14.20 14.18
N ILE A 55 1.82 -13.42 14.75
CA ILE A 55 1.84 -13.06 16.16
C ILE A 55 1.09 -11.73 16.27
N PRO A 56 -0.13 -11.71 16.85
CA PRO A 56 -0.95 -10.51 16.84
C PRO A 56 -0.30 -9.39 17.63
N ARG A 57 0.07 -8.31 16.95
CA ARG A 57 0.57 -7.09 17.59
C ARG A 57 -0.61 -6.18 17.88
N PRO A 58 -0.75 -5.62 19.10
CA PRO A 58 -1.85 -4.72 19.41
C PRO A 58 -1.68 -3.35 18.74
N ASN A 59 -2.80 -2.66 18.48
CA ASN A 59 -2.82 -1.26 17.99
C ASN A 59 -2.11 -0.98 16.64
N VAL A 60 -2.24 -1.90 15.68
CA VAL A 60 -1.50 -1.81 14.41
C VAL A 60 -2.39 -1.53 13.19
N LEU A 61 -3.59 -2.13 13.13
CA LEU A 61 -4.45 -2.14 11.96
C LEU A 61 -5.56 -1.08 12.05
N CYS A 62 -5.60 -0.19 11.06
CA CYS A 62 -6.66 0.81 10.96
C CYS A 62 -8.01 0.15 10.57
N PRO A 63 -9.10 0.34 11.33
CA PRO A 63 -10.42 -0.23 11.01
C PRO A 63 -11.09 0.36 9.76
N SER A 64 -10.60 1.50 9.27
CA SER A 64 -11.19 2.17 8.11
C SER A 64 -10.47 1.86 6.80
N CYS A 65 -9.16 2.14 6.72
CA CYS A 65 -8.40 1.97 5.48
C CYS A 65 -7.45 0.78 5.48
N LEU A 66 -7.47 -0.05 6.54
CA LEU A 66 -6.62 -1.23 6.67
C LEU A 66 -5.10 -0.94 6.66
N SER A 67 -4.69 0.32 6.81
CA SER A 67 -3.29 0.69 6.91
C SER A 67 -2.65 0.09 8.17
N LEU A 68 -1.40 -0.36 8.05
CA LEU A 68 -0.54 -0.78 9.15
C LEU A 68 0.45 0.34 9.49
N GLU A 69 1.23 0.19 10.56
CA GLU A 69 2.26 1.14 10.99
C GLU A 69 3.28 1.47 9.88
N ARG A 70 3.72 0.49 9.10
CA ARG A 70 4.62 0.72 7.95
C ARG A 70 3.99 1.63 6.89
N HIS A 71 2.72 1.41 6.55
CA HIS A 71 2.01 2.26 5.58
C HIS A 71 1.82 3.67 6.16
N ARG A 72 1.54 3.78 7.47
CA ARG A 72 1.43 5.08 8.13
C ARG A 72 2.76 5.84 8.09
N LEU A 73 3.89 5.16 8.31
CA LEU A 73 5.22 5.76 8.20
C LEU A 73 5.49 6.27 6.79
N ILE A 74 5.28 5.43 5.77
CA ILE A 74 5.45 5.80 4.35
C ILE A 74 4.57 7.00 4.02
N TRP A 75 3.28 6.96 4.36
CA TRP A 75 2.38 8.08 4.11
C TRP A 75 2.86 9.38 4.75
N LEU A 76 3.28 9.32 6.01
CA LEU A 76 3.81 10.49 6.71
C LEU A 76 5.07 11.03 6.02
N TYR A 77 5.96 10.17 5.55
CA TYR A 77 7.13 10.59 4.77
C TYR A 77 6.71 11.32 3.48
N LEU A 78 5.84 10.69 2.68
CA LEU A 78 5.39 11.24 1.40
C LEU A 78 4.67 12.59 1.53
N VAL A 79 3.88 12.80 2.59
CA VAL A 79 3.12 14.06 2.77
C VAL A 79 3.85 15.12 3.59
N ARG A 80 4.86 14.76 4.38
CA ARG A 80 5.59 15.73 5.23
C ARG A 80 6.90 16.19 4.62
N VAL A 81 7.52 15.40 3.76
CA VAL A 81 8.77 15.81 3.10
C VAL A 81 8.41 16.70 1.90
N PRO A 82 8.84 17.98 1.90
CA PRO A 82 8.60 18.86 0.78
C PRO A 82 9.23 18.30 -0.50
N GLY A 83 8.57 18.50 -1.64
CA GLY A 83 9.08 18.06 -2.93
C GLY A 83 8.61 16.67 -3.38
N ILE A 84 8.01 15.85 -2.50
CA ILE A 84 7.51 14.53 -2.89
C ILE A 84 6.09 14.61 -3.46
N LEU A 85 5.11 14.94 -2.63
CA LEU A 85 3.69 15.04 -3.05
C LEU A 85 3.14 16.48 -3.06
N THR A 86 4.03 17.48 -2.96
CA THR A 86 3.66 18.91 -2.93
C THR A 86 3.54 19.55 -4.30
N TYR A 87 4.01 18.89 -5.35
CA TYR A 87 3.96 19.35 -6.75
C TYR A 87 3.32 18.28 -7.63
N PRO A 88 2.92 18.61 -8.87
CA PRO A 88 2.48 17.59 -9.80
C PRO A 88 3.56 16.52 -10.03
N VAL A 89 3.21 15.24 -9.91
CA VAL A 89 4.16 14.13 -10.09
C VAL A 89 3.57 13.02 -10.95
N LYS A 90 4.39 12.43 -11.81
CA LYS A 90 4.09 11.14 -12.44
C LYS A 90 4.65 10.02 -11.59
N MET A 91 3.75 9.22 -11.03
CA MET A 91 4.06 8.19 -10.05
C MET A 91 3.85 6.79 -10.63
N LEU A 92 4.86 5.93 -10.51
CA LEU A 92 4.71 4.49 -10.68
C LEU A 92 4.61 3.83 -9.30
N HIS A 93 3.51 3.15 -9.02
CA HIS A 93 3.33 2.41 -7.79
C HIS A 93 3.26 0.91 -8.05
N VAL A 94 4.35 0.25 -7.71
CA VAL A 94 4.54 -1.19 -7.85
C VAL A 94 3.92 -1.92 -6.66
N ALA A 95 3.18 -2.99 -6.92
CA ALA A 95 2.45 -3.79 -5.93
C ALA A 95 1.57 -2.91 -5.01
N PRO A 96 0.59 -2.17 -5.57
CA PRO A 96 -0.04 -1.05 -4.88
C PRO A 96 -0.77 -1.46 -3.60
N GLU A 97 -0.46 -0.81 -2.47
CA GLU A 97 -1.19 -1.08 -1.23
C GLU A 97 -2.59 -0.46 -1.26
N GLN A 98 -3.59 -1.25 -0.87
CA GLN A 98 -5.01 -0.87 -0.86
C GLN A 98 -5.28 0.46 -0.12
N CYS A 99 -4.55 0.72 0.96
CA CYS A 99 -4.76 1.91 1.78
C CYS A 99 -4.34 3.21 1.08
N PHE A 100 -3.50 3.13 0.04
CA PHE A 100 -3.06 4.26 -0.75
C PHE A 100 -3.77 4.36 -2.10
N TYR A 101 -4.13 3.23 -2.71
CA TYR A 101 -4.70 3.17 -4.06
C TYR A 101 -5.80 4.21 -4.31
N GLY A 102 -6.88 4.16 -3.51
CA GLY A 102 -8.00 5.10 -3.66
C GLY A 102 -7.69 6.54 -3.22
N ARG A 103 -6.55 6.78 -2.56
CA ARG A 103 -6.12 8.12 -2.13
C ARG A 103 -5.32 8.80 -3.22
N PHE A 104 -4.31 8.13 -3.78
CA PHE A 104 -3.54 8.66 -4.90
C PHE A 104 -4.41 8.90 -6.13
N ARG A 105 -5.35 7.99 -6.45
CA ARG A 105 -6.36 8.18 -7.51
C ARG A 105 -7.23 9.44 -7.36
N LYS A 106 -7.40 9.96 -6.13
CA LYS A 106 -8.23 11.15 -5.86
C LYS A 106 -7.40 12.44 -5.86
N MET A 107 -6.08 12.35 -5.92
CA MET A 107 -5.19 13.50 -5.94
C MET A 107 -4.97 13.90 -7.40
N SER A 108 -5.58 15.01 -7.82
CA SER A 108 -5.56 15.47 -9.22
C SER A 108 -4.18 15.87 -9.74
N HIS A 109 -3.23 16.13 -8.83
CA HIS A 109 -1.85 16.48 -9.17
C HIS A 109 -0.93 15.25 -9.28
N ILE A 110 -1.44 14.03 -9.09
CA ILE A 110 -0.65 12.81 -9.24
C ILE A 110 -1.13 12.08 -10.50
N ASP A 111 -0.27 12.02 -11.52
CA ASP A 111 -0.44 11.08 -12.64
C ASP A 111 -0.05 9.68 -12.15
N TYR A 112 -1.05 8.95 -11.65
CA TYR A 112 -0.87 7.74 -10.87
C TYR A 112 -1.04 6.48 -11.72
N VAL A 113 0.05 5.76 -11.94
CA VAL A 113 0.11 4.48 -12.64
C VAL A 113 0.43 3.37 -11.64
N THR A 114 -0.30 2.26 -11.69
CA THR A 114 -0.01 1.08 -10.88
C THR A 114 0.48 -0.10 -11.72
N ALA A 115 1.40 -0.89 -11.16
CA ALA A 115 1.91 -2.10 -11.79
C ALA A 115 2.06 -3.24 -10.78
N ASP A 116 1.84 -4.48 -11.21
CA ASP A 116 2.04 -5.70 -10.44
C ASP A 116 2.06 -6.90 -11.40
N LEU A 117 2.58 -8.06 -11.01
CA LEU A 117 2.56 -9.23 -11.88
C LEU A 117 1.14 -9.78 -12.10
N GLU A 118 0.28 -9.76 -11.07
CA GLU A 118 -1.03 -10.42 -11.08
C GLU A 118 -2.16 -9.60 -10.43
N SER A 119 -1.83 -8.57 -9.66
CA SER A 119 -2.80 -7.86 -8.83
C SER A 119 -3.90 -7.22 -9.68
N PRO A 120 -5.19 -7.38 -9.30
CA PRO A 120 -6.29 -6.70 -9.99
C PRO A 120 -6.32 -5.18 -9.72
N LEU A 121 -5.47 -4.66 -8.84
CA LEU A 121 -5.32 -3.22 -8.59
C LEU A 121 -4.30 -2.56 -9.54
N ALA A 122 -3.56 -3.36 -10.32
CA ALA A 122 -2.57 -2.86 -11.26
C ALA A 122 -3.22 -2.45 -12.58
N ASP A 123 -2.77 -1.30 -13.11
CA ASP A 123 -3.11 -0.86 -14.47
C ASP A 123 -2.34 -1.67 -15.52
N TYR A 124 -1.11 -2.07 -15.16
CA TYR A 124 -0.21 -2.82 -16.03
C TYR A 124 0.30 -4.10 -15.34
N HIS A 125 0.35 -5.19 -16.10
CA HIS A 125 0.87 -6.48 -15.64
C HIS A 125 2.19 -6.81 -16.32
N PHE A 126 3.29 -6.68 -15.59
CA PHE A 126 4.64 -6.99 -16.09
C PHE A 126 5.61 -7.35 -14.96
N ASP A 127 6.71 -7.99 -15.35
CA ASP A 127 7.85 -8.29 -14.49
C ASP A 127 8.80 -7.09 -14.41
N LEU A 128 9.21 -6.70 -13.19
CA LEU A 128 10.15 -5.60 -12.95
C LEU A 128 11.55 -5.83 -13.52
N HIS A 129 11.93 -7.07 -13.87
CA HIS A 129 13.18 -7.34 -14.57
C HIS A 129 13.21 -6.70 -15.97
N SER A 130 12.05 -6.31 -16.50
CA SER A 130 11.89 -5.62 -17.78
C SER A 130 10.66 -4.71 -17.74
N ILE A 131 10.83 -3.47 -17.28
CA ILE A 131 9.76 -2.49 -17.17
C ILE A 131 9.40 -1.94 -18.57
N PRO A 132 8.16 -2.10 -19.07
CA PRO A 132 7.76 -1.71 -20.43
C PRO A 132 7.45 -0.19 -20.54
N PHE A 133 8.28 0.64 -19.94
CA PHE A 133 8.20 2.10 -20.01
C PHE A 133 9.54 2.69 -20.44
N ASP A 134 9.48 3.87 -21.05
CA ASP A 134 10.66 4.57 -21.52
C ASP A 134 11.55 5.04 -20.37
N SER A 135 12.83 5.26 -20.67
CA SER A 135 13.78 5.79 -19.69
C SER A 135 13.38 7.21 -19.26
N GLY A 136 13.56 7.54 -17.97
CA GLY A 136 13.23 8.87 -17.45
C GLY A 136 11.74 9.23 -17.53
N THR A 137 10.84 8.27 -17.33
CA THR A 137 9.40 8.47 -17.41
C THR A 137 8.79 9.01 -16.11
N TYR A 138 9.23 8.51 -14.95
CA TYR A 138 8.57 8.73 -13.67
C TYR A 138 9.35 9.69 -12.76
N ASP A 139 8.62 10.56 -12.05
CA ASP A 139 9.18 11.46 -11.04
C ASP A 139 9.31 10.76 -9.67
N LEU A 140 8.37 9.85 -9.38
CA LEU A 140 8.31 9.08 -8.15
C LEU A 140 8.01 7.61 -8.44
N ILE A 141 8.78 6.70 -7.86
CA ILE A 141 8.50 5.27 -7.89
C ILE A 141 8.26 4.82 -6.45
N LEU A 142 7.15 4.12 -6.19
CA LEU A 142 6.89 3.46 -4.91
C LEU A 142 6.98 1.95 -5.12
N CYS A 143 7.95 1.30 -4.47
CA CYS A 143 8.21 -0.14 -4.60
C CYS A 143 8.51 -0.76 -3.23
N ASN A 144 7.46 -0.95 -2.41
CA ASN A 144 7.62 -1.44 -1.04
C ASN A 144 7.41 -2.95 -0.97
N HIS A 145 8.28 -3.66 -0.27
CA HIS A 145 8.15 -5.09 0.00
C HIS A 145 8.08 -5.97 -1.26
N VAL A 146 8.82 -5.59 -2.31
CA VAL A 146 8.86 -6.31 -3.59
C VAL A 146 10.24 -6.89 -3.88
N LEU A 147 11.32 -6.15 -3.60
CA LEU A 147 12.68 -6.55 -3.96
C LEU A 147 13.13 -7.84 -3.25
N GLU A 148 12.56 -8.16 -2.10
CA GLU A 148 12.82 -9.43 -1.40
C GLU A 148 12.20 -10.66 -2.09
N HIS A 149 11.38 -10.46 -3.11
CA HIS A 149 10.64 -11.51 -3.81
C HIS A 149 11.07 -11.69 -5.27
N VAL A 150 11.94 -10.82 -5.80
CA VAL A 150 12.43 -10.91 -7.18
C VAL A 150 13.68 -11.78 -7.27
N GLU A 151 13.89 -12.41 -8.43
CA GLU A 151 15.03 -13.30 -8.65
C GLU A 151 16.37 -12.54 -8.71
N ASN A 152 16.42 -11.42 -9.45
CA ASN A 152 17.61 -10.59 -9.63
C ASN A 152 17.31 -9.12 -9.29
N ASP A 153 17.40 -8.81 -8.00
CA ASP A 153 17.18 -7.48 -7.44
C ASP A 153 18.05 -6.40 -8.11
N ARG A 154 19.29 -6.71 -8.49
CA ARG A 154 20.18 -5.77 -9.19
C ARG A 154 19.66 -5.39 -10.57
N GLN A 155 19.08 -6.34 -11.30
CA GLN A 155 18.45 -6.04 -12.60
C GLN A 155 17.21 -5.17 -12.39
N VAL A 156 16.36 -5.51 -11.43
CA VAL A 156 15.18 -4.70 -11.08
C VAL A 156 15.57 -3.28 -10.68
N MET A 157 16.61 -3.12 -9.85
CA MET A 157 17.12 -1.80 -9.46
C MET A 157 17.64 -1.00 -10.67
N ARG A 158 18.27 -1.65 -11.66
CA ARG A 158 18.68 -0.99 -12.91
C ARG A 158 17.47 -0.51 -13.71
N GLU A 159 16.42 -1.32 -13.80
CA GLU A 159 15.19 -0.94 -14.49
C GLU A 159 14.46 0.21 -13.78
N ILE A 160 14.36 0.17 -12.45
CA ILE A 160 13.81 1.27 -11.63
C ILE A 160 14.60 2.56 -11.89
N ILE A 161 15.94 2.51 -11.84
CA ILE A 161 16.79 3.68 -12.13
C ILE A 161 16.59 4.16 -13.57
N ARG A 162 16.49 3.24 -14.54
CA ARG A 162 16.31 3.58 -15.96
C ARG A 162 15.03 4.38 -16.18
N VAL A 163 13.90 3.93 -15.61
CA VAL A 163 12.60 4.60 -15.82
C VAL A 163 12.38 5.80 -14.89
N LEU A 164 13.24 6.00 -13.89
CA LEU A 164 13.24 7.18 -13.03
C LEU A 164 13.89 8.37 -13.75
N LYS A 165 13.27 9.55 -13.66
CA LYS A 165 13.85 10.80 -14.17
C LYS A 165 15.12 11.19 -13.40
N PRO A 166 16.05 11.92 -14.02
CA PRO A 166 17.12 12.60 -13.29
C PRO A 166 16.55 13.48 -12.17
N GLY A 167 16.99 13.24 -10.92
CA GLY A 167 16.46 13.93 -9.74
C GLY A 167 15.13 13.40 -9.21
N GLY A 168 14.58 12.34 -9.80
CA GLY A 168 13.40 11.63 -9.28
C GLY A 168 13.71 10.85 -8.00
N LEU A 169 12.65 10.41 -7.32
CA LEU A 169 12.73 9.63 -6.08
C LEU A 169 12.17 8.22 -6.28
N ALA A 170 12.81 7.21 -5.69
CA ALA A 170 12.33 5.83 -5.64
C ALA A 170 12.45 5.28 -4.20
#